data_AF-A0A812JQS7-F1
#
_entry.id   AF-A0A812JQS7-F1
#
_cell.length_a   1.000
_cell.length_b   1.000
_cell.length_c   1.000
_cell.angle_alpha   90.00
_cell.angle_beta   90.00
_cell.angle_gamma   90.00
#
_symmetry.space_group_name_H-M   'P 1'
#
loop_
_entity.id
_entity.type
_entity.pdbx_description
1 polymer ?
#
loop_
_entity_poly.entity_id
_entity_poly.type
_entity_poly.pdbx_seq_one_letter_code
_entity_poly.pdbx_strand_id
1 'polypeptide(L)'
;MAAPQVQVMGKGGGEVVQGKDDSSAFSGCWYCCGGLHCECNRPNGDDAFINFMCQLPVPFPICRCFSKDAQPGKWRSCTDGKGNYEVWQFLDANTIEAQGKNECCGDSCKYKLHRCCGKK
;
A
#
# COMPACT_ATOMS: atom_id res chain seq x y z
N MET A 1 28.59 11.72 -5.87
CA MET A 1 28.14 12.19 -4.54
C MET A 1 27.18 11.15 -4.00
N ALA A 2 27.52 10.47 -2.90
CA ALA A 2 26.68 9.43 -2.30
C ALA A 2 25.60 10.07 -1.42
N ALA A 3 24.35 9.61 -1.53
CA ALA A 3 23.25 10.10 -0.71
C ALA A 3 23.40 9.63 0.75
N PRO A 4 23.04 10.46 1.75
CA PRO A 4 23.16 10.09 3.16
C PRO A 4 22.16 8.99 3.54
N GLN A 5 22.64 7.98 4.27
CA GLN A 5 21.81 6.95 4.89
C GLN A 5 21.13 7.52 6.14
N VAL A 6 19.80 7.48 6.18
CA VAL A 6 19.03 7.91 7.34
C VAL A 6 18.90 6.73 8.30
N GLN A 7 19.63 6.77 9.41
CA GLN A 7 19.38 5.90 10.57
C GLN A 7 18.30 6.56 11.45
N VAL A 8 17.13 5.94 11.53
CA VAL A 8 16.09 6.33 12.48
C VAL A 8 16.32 5.54 13.79
N MET A 9 16.87 6.19 14.80
CA MET A 9 16.85 5.67 16.18
C MET A 9 15.50 6.02 16.82
N GLY A 10 14.64 5.03 17.01
CA GLY A 10 13.38 5.17 17.73
C GLY A 10 12.82 3.81 18.16
N LYS A 11 12.78 3.58 19.48
CA LYS A 11 12.25 2.38 20.16
C LYS A 11 10.80 2.08 19.75
N GLY A 12 10.58 0.95 19.08
CA GLY A 12 9.25 0.41 18.79
C GLY A 12 9.31 -0.48 17.56
N GLY A 13 9.45 -1.79 17.77
CA GLY A 13 9.75 -2.80 16.75
C GLY A 13 8.77 -2.81 15.57
N GLY A 14 9.20 -2.21 14.49
CA GLY A 14 8.78 -2.45 13.12
C GLY A 14 9.97 -2.08 12.27
N GLU A 15 10.78 -3.08 11.92
CA GLU A 15 11.91 -2.92 11.01
C GLU A 15 11.32 -2.40 9.69
N VAL A 16 11.42 -1.10 9.45
CA VAL A 16 11.05 -0.50 8.16
C VAL A 16 11.94 -1.17 7.15
N VAL A 17 11.38 -2.14 6.42
CA VAL A 17 12.11 -2.91 5.44
C VAL A 17 12.82 -1.91 4.54
N GLN A 18 14.14 -2.04 4.50
CA GLN A 18 15.08 -1.26 3.69
C GLN A 18 14.89 -1.63 2.21
N GLY A 19 13.65 -1.56 1.73
CA GLY A 19 13.22 -1.72 0.37
C GLY A 19 13.01 -0.33 -0.22
N LYS A 20 13.17 -0.24 -1.54
CA LYS A 20 12.99 0.98 -2.32
C LYS A 20 11.74 1.75 -1.88
N ASP A 21 11.92 2.95 -1.34
CA ASP A 21 10.82 3.85 -0.98
C ASP A 21 10.35 4.64 -2.22
N ASP A 22 10.05 3.89 -3.29
CA ASP A 22 9.53 4.39 -4.55
C ASP A 22 8.30 3.58 -4.96
N SER A 23 7.51 4.12 -5.88
CA SER A 23 6.23 3.55 -6.27
C SER A 23 6.35 2.15 -6.89
N SER A 24 7.53 1.76 -7.38
CA SER A 24 7.77 0.43 -7.94
C SER A 24 7.67 -0.66 -6.87
N ALA A 25 7.89 -0.32 -5.60
CA ALA A 25 7.67 -1.23 -4.49
C ALA A 25 6.20 -1.64 -4.34
N PHE A 26 5.24 -0.84 -4.80
CA PHE A 26 3.82 -1.19 -4.80
C PHE A 26 3.40 -1.97 -6.02
N SER A 27 4.25 -2.07 -7.05
CA SER A 27 3.86 -2.66 -8.33
C SER A 27 3.38 -4.11 -8.23
N GLY A 28 2.36 -4.41 -9.05
CA GLY A 28 1.81 -5.75 -9.20
C GLY A 28 0.47 -5.94 -8.49
N CYS A 29 0.07 -7.20 -8.36
CA CYS A 29 -1.21 -7.57 -7.78
C CYS A 29 -1.05 -7.90 -6.28
N TRP A 30 -2.00 -7.39 -5.50
CA TRP A 30 -2.12 -7.60 -4.07
C TRP A 30 -3.51 -8.13 -3.74
N TYR A 31 -3.67 -8.86 -2.64
CA TYR A 31 -4.93 -9.43 -2.22
C TYR A 31 -5.14 -9.25 -0.71
N CYS A 32 -6.38 -9.02 -0.29
CA CYS A 32 -6.78 -9.14 1.13
C CYS A 32 -7.00 -10.61 1.49
N CYS A 33 -6.68 -11.02 2.73
CA CYS A 33 -7.07 -12.36 3.19
C CYS A 33 -8.58 -12.56 3.08
N GLY A 34 -8.98 -13.78 2.73
CA GLY A 34 -10.39 -14.10 2.40
C GLY A 34 -10.68 -14.03 0.89
N GLY A 35 -9.77 -13.48 0.07
CA GLY A 35 -9.72 -13.72 -1.38
C GLY A 35 -10.80 -13.02 -2.22
N LEU A 36 -11.63 -12.15 -1.62
CA LEU A 36 -12.70 -11.45 -2.33
C LEU A 36 -12.25 -10.14 -2.99
N HIS A 37 -11.12 -9.57 -2.54
CA HIS A 37 -10.61 -8.28 -3.02
C HIS A 37 -9.18 -8.43 -3.54
N CYS A 38 -8.95 -7.87 -4.73
CA CYS A 38 -7.64 -7.79 -5.37
C CYS A 38 -7.33 -6.34 -5.76
N GLU A 39 -6.10 -5.91 -5.53
CA GLU A 39 -5.59 -4.57 -5.81
C GLU A 39 -4.48 -4.69 -6.86
N CYS A 40 -4.67 -4.10 -8.04
CA CYS A 40 -3.65 -4.05 -9.07
C CYS A 40 -3.00 -2.66 -9.06
N ASN A 41 -1.72 -2.60 -8.72
CA ASN A 41 -0.98 -1.35 -8.62
C ASN A 41 -0.03 -1.15 -9.80
N ARG A 42 -0.17 0.00 -10.47
CA ARG A 42 0.70 0.43 -11.56
C ARG A 42 1.48 1.68 -11.14
N PRO A 43 2.81 1.60 -11.05
CA PRO A 43 3.69 2.75 -10.82
C PRO A 43 3.43 3.88 -11.82
N ASN A 44 3.56 5.12 -11.35
CA ASN A 44 3.51 6.33 -12.16
C ASN A 44 4.62 7.31 -11.71
N GLY A 45 5.83 7.10 -12.23
CA GLY A 45 7.04 7.77 -11.71
C GLY A 45 7.46 7.21 -10.36
N ASP A 46 8.33 7.91 -9.63
CA ASP A 46 8.88 7.41 -8.37
C ASP A 46 7.96 7.68 -7.17
N ASP A 47 7.15 8.73 -7.23
CA ASP A 47 6.41 9.25 -6.06
C ASP A 47 4.89 9.03 -6.13
N ALA A 48 4.39 8.30 -7.13
CA ALA A 48 2.96 8.00 -7.26
C ALA A 48 2.68 6.64 -7.91
N PHE A 49 1.54 6.04 -7.61
CA PHE A 49 1.01 4.88 -8.32
C PHE A 49 -0.51 4.96 -8.47
N ILE A 50 -1.01 4.27 -9.49
CA ILE A 50 -2.45 4.06 -9.71
C ILE A 50 -2.80 2.68 -9.16
N ASN A 51 -3.84 2.64 -8.37
CA ASN A 51 -4.42 1.46 -7.78
C ASN A 51 -5.76 1.13 -8.45
N PHE A 52 -5.94 -0.12 -8.82
CA PHE A 52 -7.18 -0.65 -9.36
C PHE A 52 -7.72 -1.72 -8.42
N MET A 53 -8.75 -1.39 -7.65
CA MET A 53 -9.39 -2.32 -6.73
C MET A 53 -10.51 -3.07 -7.44
N CYS A 54 -10.38 -4.39 -7.50
CA CYS A 54 -11.39 -5.33 -7.97
C CYS A 54 -12.10 -5.93 -6.75
N GLN A 55 -13.39 -5.62 -6.59
CA GLN A 55 -14.25 -6.14 -5.53
C GLN A 55 -15.43 -6.87 -6.15
N LEU A 56 -15.60 -8.17 -5.87
CA LEU A 56 -16.85 -8.85 -6.23
C LEU A 56 -17.96 -8.41 -5.25
N PRO A 57 -19.18 -8.05 -5.72
CA PRO A 57 -19.74 -8.13 -7.07
C PRO A 57 -19.68 -6.82 -7.88
N VAL A 58 -18.84 -5.86 -7.51
CA VAL A 58 -18.74 -4.57 -8.21
C VAL A 58 -18.22 -4.79 -9.64
N PRO A 59 -19.00 -4.44 -10.68
CA PRO A 59 -18.67 -4.79 -12.07
C PRO A 59 -17.55 -3.94 -12.67
N PHE A 60 -17.15 -2.85 -12.00
CA PHE A 60 -16.09 -1.95 -12.47
C PHE A 60 -15.01 -1.82 -11.40
N PRO A 61 -13.72 -1.81 -11.79
CA PRO A 61 -12.64 -1.57 -10.85
C PRO A 61 -12.74 -0.14 -10.31
N ILE A 62 -12.50 0.00 -9.02
CA ILE A 62 -12.38 1.32 -8.38
C ILE A 62 -10.95 1.79 -8.61
N CYS A 63 -10.80 2.91 -9.31
CA CYS A 63 -9.50 3.53 -9.57
C CYS A 63 -9.16 4.52 -8.47
N ARG A 64 -7.98 4.38 -7.86
CA ARG A 64 -7.44 5.30 -6.87
C ARG A 64 -6.02 5.70 -7.26
N CYS A 65 -5.64 6.91 -6.89
CA CYS A 65 -4.26 7.38 -7.07
C CYS A 65 -3.64 7.56 -5.69
N PHE A 66 -2.43 7.05 -5.52
CA PHE A 66 -1.63 7.22 -4.32
C PHE A 66 -0.40 8.03 -4.64
N SER A 67 -0.01 8.91 -3.73
CA SER A 67 1.24 9.66 -3.77
C SER A 67 2.01 9.44 -2.48
N LYS A 68 3.33 9.56 -2.55
CA LYS A 68 4.21 9.53 -1.39
C LYS A 68 3.76 10.57 -0.36
N ASP A 69 3.69 10.16 0.90
CA ASP A 69 3.36 11.07 2.00
C ASP A 69 4.62 11.79 2.50
N ALA A 70 4.44 12.85 3.28
CA ALA A 70 5.55 13.56 3.92
C ALA A 70 6.30 12.69 4.94
N GLN A 71 5.63 11.68 5.50
CA GLN A 71 6.23 10.67 6.36
C GLN A 71 6.87 9.55 5.51
N PRO A 72 8.16 9.24 5.70
CA PRO A 72 8.83 8.17 4.97
C PRO A 72 8.09 6.83 5.07
N GLY A 73 7.99 6.09 3.96
CA GLY A 73 7.34 4.78 3.90
C GLY A 73 5.80 4.79 3.97
N LYS A 74 5.17 5.97 3.98
CA LYS A 74 3.71 6.13 3.92
C LYS A 74 3.26 6.70 2.59
N TRP A 75 2.11 6.22 2.12
CA TRP A 75 1.56 6.53 0.82
C TRP A 75 0.09 6.89 0.97
N ARG A 76 -0.31 8.06 0.49
CA ARG A 76 -1.65 8.61 0.71
C ARG A 76 -2.46 8.59 -0.57
N SER A 77 -3.72 8.18 -0.49
CA SER A 77 -4.64 8.34 -1.62
C SER A 77 -4.91 9.82 -1.89
N CYS A 78 -5.37 10.14 -3.11
CA CYS A 78 -6.06 11.41 -3.35
C CYS A 78 -7.26 11.53 -2.39
N THR A 79 -7.57 12.75 -1.99
CA THR A 79 -8.69 12.98 -1.07
C THR A 79 -10.00 12.70 -1.79
N ASP A 80 -11.01 12.20 -1.07
CA ASP A 80 -12.37 11.98 -1.56
C ASP A 80 -13.15 13.29 -1.83
N GLY A 81 -12.46 14.43 -1.92
CA GLY A 81 -13.05 15.77 -1.97
C GLY A 81 -13.65 16.26 -0.63
N LYS A 82 -13.76 15.39 0.40
CA LYS A 82 -14.21 15.73 1.76
C LYS A 82 -13.07 15.80 2.77
N GLY A 83 -11.83 15.63 2.30
CA GLY A 83 -10.63 15.64 3.11
C GLY A 83 -10.29 14.28 3.72
N ASN A 84 -11.05 13.22 3.42
CA ASN A 84 -10.66 11.87 3.81
C ASN A 84 -9.65 11.34 2.80
N TYR A 85 -8.61 10.70 3.32
CA TYR A 85 -7.61 9.99 2.53
C TYR A 85 -7.27 8.69 3.23
N GLU A 86 -6.84 7.74 2.43
CA GLU A 86 -6.32 6.47 2.89
C GLU A 86 -4.80 6.53 2.96
N VAL A 87 -4.20 5.83 3.92
CA VAL A 87 -2.74 5.73 4.04
C VAL A 87 -2.34 4.28 3.96
N TRP A 88 -1.42 3.95 3.08
CA TRP A 88 -0.80 2.65 2.99
C TRP A 88 0.64 2.73 3.51
N GLN A 89 1.04 1.70 4.26
CA GLN A 89 2.40 1.56 4.76
C GLN A 89 2.91 0.15 4.54
N PHE A 90 4.17 0.00 4.14
CA PHE A 90 4.81 -1.32 4.11
C PHE A 90 5.04 -1.82 5.53
N LEU A 91 4.62 -3.05 5.80
CA LEU A 91 5.11 -3.81 6.95
C LEU A 91 6.34 -4.62 6.56
N ASP A 92 6.30 -5.21 5.36
CA ASP A 92 7.42 -5.91 4.75
C ASP A 92 7.32 -5.89 3.22
N ALA A 93 8.28 -6.51 2.51
CA ALA A 93 8.32 -6.52 1.04
C ALA A 93 7.09 -7.16 0.35
N ASN A 94 6.34 -7.97 1.10
CA ASN A 94 5.16 -8.72 0.64
C ASN A 94 3.87 -8.31 1.35
N THR A 95 3.91 -7.38 2.30
CA THR A 95 2.76 -6.99 3.13
C THR A 95 2.63 -5.47 3.23
N ILE A 96 1.47 -4.95 2.84
CA ILE A 96 1.05 -3.57 3.04
C ILE A 96 -0.04 -3.55 4.11
N GLU A 97 -0.03 -2.55 4.97
CA GLU A 97 -1.14 -2.24 5.87
C GLU A 97 -1.85 -0.97 5.40
N ALA A 98 -3.16 -1.08 5.16
CA ALA A 98 -4.04 0.00 4.77
C ALA A 98 -4.71 0.62 6.01
N GLN A 99 -4.47 1.90 6.26
CA GLN A 99 -5.10 2.67 7.31
C GLN A 99 -6.50 3.10 6.85
N GLY A 100 -7.56 2.48 7.38
CA GLY A 100 -8.91 2.98 7.10
C GLY A 100 -10.10 2.02 7.20
N LYS A 101 -9.93 0.76 7.61
CA LYS A 101 -11.02 -0.24 7.70
C LYS A 101 -11.77 -0.57 6.40
N ASN A 102 -11.45 0.07 5.28
CA ASN A 102 -12.30 0.02 4.10
C ASN A 102 -11.86 -0.99 3.03
N GLU A 103 -10.60 -1.45 3.04
CA GLU A 103 -10.11 -2.28 1.94
C GLU A 103 -10.25 -3.78 2.15
N CYS A 104 -10.16 -4.26 3.39
CA CYS A 104 -10.31 -5.69 3.66
C CYS A 104 -11.63 -5.95 4.37
N CYS A 105 -12.63 -6.41 3.61
CA CYS A 105 -13.88 -6.95 4.13
C CYS A 105 -13.68 -8.43 4.49
N GLY A 106 -13.17 -8.71 5.70
CA GLY A 106 -12.99 -10.09 6.17
C GLY A 106 -12.36 -10.17 7.57
N ASP A 107 -12.96 -10.98 8.44
CA ASP A 107 -12.79 -10.95 9.90
C ASP A 107 -11.43 -11.41 10.48
N SER A 108 -10.40 -11.69 9.67
CA SER A 108 -9.16 -12.31 10.18
C SER A 108 -7.84 -11.64 9.82
N CYS A 109 -7.75 -10.87 8.73
CA CYS A 109 -6.56 -10.08 8.40
C CYS A 109 -6.90 -8.61 8.40
N LYS A 110 -6.84 -8.00 9.58
CA LYS A 110 -7.06 -6.57 9.82
C LYS A 110 -6.22 -5.73 8.87
N TYR A 111 -6.81 -5.29 7.77
CA TYR A 111 -6.33 -4.26 6.85
C TYR A 111 -4.99 -4.54 6.17
N LYS A 112 -4.64 -5.82 6.00
CA LYS A 112 -3.39 -6.22 5.36
C LYS A 112 -3.63 -6.72 3.94
N LEU A 113 -2.86 -6.17 3.02
CA LEU A 113 -2.73 -6.61 1.65
C LEU A 113 -1.45 -7.41 1.49
N HIS A 114 -1.54 -8.52 0.77
CA HIS A 114 -0.42 -9.43 0.51
C HIS A 114 -0.14 -9.52 -0.99
N ARG A 115 1.12 -9.61 -1.41
CA ARG A 115 1.45 -9.83 -2.83
C ARG A 115 0.87 -11.16 -3.33
N CYS A 116 0.17 -11.15 -4.47
CA CYS A 116 -0.36 -12.37 -5.09
C CYS A 116 0.74 -13.37 -5.46
N CYS A 117 1.87 -12.89 -5.98
CA CYS A 117 3.02 -13.71 -6.38
C CYS A 117 4.11 -13.83 -5.28
N GLY A 118 3.80 -13.40 -4.05
CA GLY A 118 4.71 -13.49 -2.90
C GLY A 118 4.61 -14.80 -2.11
N LYS A 119 3.65 -15.68 -2.43
CA LYS A 119 3.58 -17.03 -1.87
C LYS A 119 4.70 -17.90 -2.45
N LYS A 120 5.84 -17.94 -1.78
CA LYS A 120 6.78 -19.07 -1.85
C LYS A 120 6.69 -19.86 -0.56
#